data_AF-E3FNE8-F1
#
_entry.id   AF-E3FNE8-F1
#
_cell.length_a   1.000
_cell.length_b   1.000
_cell.length_c   1.000
_cell.angle_alpha   90.00
_cell.angle_beta   90.00
_cell.angle_gamma   90.00
#
_symmetry.space_group_name_H-M   'P 1'
#
loop_
_entity.id
_entity.type
_entity.pdbx_description
1 polymer ?
#
loop_
_entity_poly.entity_id
_entity_poly.type
_entity_poly.pdbx_seq_one_letter_code
_entity_poly.pdbx_strand_id
1 'polypeptide(L)'
;MQRFSRGGQTAPRVGRESVSVMHGSLHARRTVANRSKRPHLHRRLTVRSTRKDWWQSITDRRDDLLVKLYKARAPYAELKQAVLAQEKELIREARTRAESLHLQQLTAKLLLTEAYGADAGWDEFGALLKRIERLGYADITHRVHVACLYVQSLPRFPKKALQAFAMLNDVERRLQRIAKSHYLRREGMQSIAHARAAAAASGISPSVTDRRVPSEKRR
;
A
#
# COMPACT_ATOMS: atom_id res chain seq x y z
N MET A 1 39.02 16.40 40.31
CA MET A 1 38.90 17.76 40.89
C MET A 1 38.39 18.66 39.76
N GLN A 2 37.31 19.44 39.77
CA GLN A 2 36.38 20.05 40.74
C GLN A 2 35.00 20.09 40.04
N ARG A 3 33.88 19.56 40.58
CA ARG A 3 32.84 20.16 41.45
C ARG A 3 32.39 21.60 41.14
N PHE A 4 31.15 21.73 40.67
CA PHE A 4 30.07 22.69 41.05
C PHE A 4 28.76 22.07 40.48
N SER A 5 27.73 21.59 41.17
CA SER A 5 26.97 21.88 42.40
C SER A 5 26.06 23.11 42.38
N ARG A 6 24.74 22.81 42.53
CA ARG A 6 23.58 23.59 43.01
C ARG A 6 22.89 24.49 41.97
N GLY A 7 21.57 24.64 41.95
CA GLY A 7 20.43 24.19 42.78
C GLY A 7 19.15 24.46 41.95
N GLY A 8 18.00 23.83 42.15
CA GLY A 8 17.11 23.92 43.31
C GLY A 8 15.68 24.09 42.76
N GLN A 9 14.82 23.09 42.93
CA GLN A 9 13.50 23.13 43.59
C GLN A 9 12.55 24.28 43.20
N THR A 10 11.35 23.93 42.70
CA THR A 10 10.06 24.10 43.42
C THR A 10 8.89 23.61 42.54
N ALA A 11 8.08 22.70 43.08
CA ALA A 11 6.63 22.58 42.82
C ALA A 11 5.90 23.09 44.10
N PRO A 12 4.57 23.02 44.27
CA PRO A 12 3.39 22.95 43.37
C PRO A 12 2.31 24.02 43.73
N ARG A 13 1.17 24.09 43.01
CA ARG A 13 -0.18 24.43 43.56
C ARG A 13 -1.27 24.30 42.47
N VAL A 14 -2.30 23.48 42.68
CA VAL A 14 -3.69 23.85 43.08
C VAL A 14 -4.30 24.84 42.09
N GLY A 15 -5.33 24.54 41.28
CA GLY A 15 -6.57 23.81 41.54
C GLY A 15 -7.72 24.78 41.24
N ARG A 16 -8.72 24.39 40.46
CA ARG A 16 -10.10 24.90 40.57
C ARG A 16 -11.06 24.15 39.65
N GLU A 17 -11.98 23.48 40.31
CA GLU A 17 -13.30 23.08 39.82
C GLU A 17 -14.08 24.32 39.37
N SER A 18 -14.93 24.14 38.35
CA SER A 18 -16.19 24.87 38.23
C SER A 18 -17.22 23.93 37.60
N VAL A 19 -18.11 23.47 38.48
CA VAL A 19 -19.42 22.89 38.19
C VAL A 19 -20.31 24.00 37.63
N SER A 20 -21.13 23.70 36.62
CA SER A 20 -22.41 24.41 36.45
C SER A 20 -23.47 23.45 35.92
N VAL A 21 -24.61 23.52 36.60
CA VAL A 21 -25.72 22.57 36.65
C VAL A 21 -26.98 23.31 36.18
N MET A 22 -27.69 22.65 35.26
CA MET A 22 -29.14 22.66 35.02
C MET A 22 -29.92 23.95 34.68
N HIS A 23 -30.85 23.82 33.73
CA HIS A 23 -32.31 23.73 33.91
C HIS A 23 -33.12 24.43 32.79
N GLY A 24 -34.20 23.76 32.39
CA GLY A 24 -35.38 24.38 31.79
C GLY A 24 -35.43 24.32 30.25
N SER A 25 -36.55 24.06 29.59
CA SER A 25 -37.89 23.76 30.06
C SER A 25 -38.71 23.25 28.88
N LEU A 26 -39.74 22.47 29.20
CA LEU A 26 -40.79 22.01 28.30
C LEU A 26 -41.51 23.17 27.60
N HIS A 27 -41.78 23.03 26.30
CA HIS A 27 -43.05 23.48 25.73
C HIS A 27 -43.55 22.52 24.64
N ALA A 28 -44.65 21.86 24.98
CA ALA A 28 -45.56 21.22 24.06
C ALA A 28 -46.32 22.27 23.23
N ARG A 29 -46.39 22.07 21.91
CA ARG A 29 -47.50 22.56 21.09
C ARG A 29 -47.97 21.45 20.16
N ARG A 30 -49.23 21.05 20.37
CA ARG A 30 -50.06 20.22 19.50
C ARG A 30 -50.54 21.02 18.29
N THR A 31 -51.06 20.27 17.31
CA THR A 31 -51.77 20.65 16.08
C THR A 31 -50.83 21.05 14.94
N VAL A 32 -50.91 20.52 13.72
CA VAL A 32 -52.09 20.20 12.89
C VAL A 32 -51.82 18.95 12.04
N ALA A 33 -52.86 18.13 11.87
CA ALA A 33 -52.90 17.02 10.93
C ALA A 33 -52.77 17.52 9.48
N ASN A 34 -51.75 17.04 8.76
CA ASN A 34 -51.70 17.17 7.31
C ASN A 34 -51.84 15.79 6.66
N ARG A 35 -53.05 15.52 6.18
CA ARG A 35 -53.39 14.36 5.35
C ARG A 35 -52.82 14.58 3.96
N SER A 36 -52.32 13.48 3.39
CA SER A 36 -52.16 13.25 1.95
C SER A 36 -50.90 13.83 1.29
N LYS A 37 -49.80 13.08 1.36
CA LYS A 37 -49.04 12.76 0.14
C LYS A 37 -48.70 11.28 0.15
N ARG A 38 -49.24 10.59 -0.86
CA ARG A 38 -49.01 9.18 -1.17
C ARG A 38 -47.51 8.88 -1.14
N PRO A 39 -47.04 7.84 -0.43
CA PRO A 39 -45.71 7.34 -0.69
C PRO A 39 -45.75 6.69 -2.07
N HIS A 40 -45.21 7.38 -3.08
CA HIS A 40 -44.77 6.73 -4.29
C HIS A 40 -43.83 5.62 -3.85
N LEU A 41 -44.31 4.38 -3.97
CA LEU A 41 -43.48 3.20 -3.95
C LEU A 41 -42.44 3.41 -5.04
N HIS A 42 -41.29 3.97 -4.65
CA HIS A 42 -40.06 3.80 -5.38
C HIS A 42 -39.80 2.30 -5.32
N ARG A 43 -40.36 1.60 -6.31
CA ARG A 43 -39.88 0.34 -6.82
C ARG A 43 -38.39 0.59 -7.02
N ARG A 44 -37.59 0.21 -6.02
CA ARG A 44 -36.15 0.10 -6.17
C ARG A 44 -35.99 -0.89 -7.30
N LEU A 45 -35.83 -0.37 -8.50
CA LEU A 45 -35.20 -1.08 -9.59
C LEU A 45 -33.83 -1.42 -8.99
N THR A 46 -33.73 -2.62 -8.41
CA THR A 46 -32.45 -3.26 -8.19
C THR A 46 -31.89 -3.43 -9.58
N VAL A 47 -31.22 -2.40 -10.08
CA VAL A 47 -30.36 -2.48 -11.25
C VAL A 47 -29.50 -3.69 -10.96
N ARG A 48 -29.67 -4.76 -11.72
CA ARG A 48 -28.79 -5.92 -11.64
C ARG A 48 -27.40 -5.38 -11.99
N SER A 49 -26.60 -5.04 -10.99
CA SER A 49 -25.25 -4.57 -11.26
C SER A 49 -24.52 -5.71 -11.96
N THR A 50 -23.99 -5.43 -13.14
CA THR A 50 -23.19 -6.41 -13.85
C THR A 50 -21.92 -6.69 -13.09
N ARG A 51 -21.20 -7.77 -13.43
CA ARG A 51 -19.92 -8.03 -12.76
C ARG A 51 -18.88 -6.94 -13.07
N LYS A 52 -18.99 -6.34 -14.25
CA LYS A 52 -18.22 -5.18 -14.67
C LYS A 52 -18.48 -3.98 -13.75
N ASP A 53 -19.74 -3.70 -13.44
CA ASP A 53 -20.11 -2.58 -12.56
C ASP A 53 -19.58 -2.76 -11.13
N TRP A 54 -19.56 -4.01 -10.64
CA TRP A 54 -18.94 -4.30 -9.34
C TRP A 54 -17.42 -4.08 -9.36
N TRP A 55 -16.73 -4.53 -10.40
CA TRP A 55 -15.29 -4.28 -10.49
C TRP A 55 -14.98 -2.78 -10.62
N GLN A 56 -15.81 -2.02 -11.34
CA GLN A 56 -15.68 -0.58 -11.39
C GLN A 56 -15.89 0.05 -10.01
N SER A 57 -16.94 -0.35 -9.27
CA SER A 57 -17.18 0.19 -7.93
C SER A 57 -16.08 -0.15 -6.93
N ILE A 58 -15.38 -1.28 -7.11
CA ILE A 58 -14.17 -1.60 -6.35
C ILE A 58 -13.07 -0.60 -6.62
N THR A 59 -12.79 -0.31 -7.89
CA THR A 59 -11.78 0.69 -8.27
C THR A 59 -12.12 2.03 -7.65
N ASP A 60 -13.35 2.51 -7.82
CA ASP A 60 -13.81 3.79 -7.30
C ASP A 60 -13.67 3.86 -5.77
N ARG A 61 -14.11 2.82 -5.04
CA ARG A 61 -14.01 2.75 -3.57
C ARG A 61 -12.56 2.74 -3.07
N ARG A 62 -11.66 2.08 -3.79
CA ARG A 62 -10.23 2.02 -3.44
C ARG A 62 -9.58 3.38 -3.66
N ASP A 63 -9.86 4.01 -4.79
CA ASP A 63 -9.33 5.33 -5.12
C ASP A 63 -9.86 6.40 -4.15
N ASP A 64 -11.16 6.38 -3.85
CA ASP A 64 -11.76 7.26 -2.84
C ASP A 64 -11.12 7.11 -1.46
N LEU A 65 -10.83 5.87 -1.05
CA LEU A 65 -10.15 5.63 0.22
C LEU A 65 -8.75 6.25 0.22
N LEU A 66 -7.95 6.00 -0.83
CA LEU A 66 -6.59 6.55 -0.94
C LEU A 66 -6.60 8.08 -0.99
N VAL A 67 -7.50 8.69 -1.77
CA VAL A 67 -7.64 10.15 -1.83
C VAL A 67 -7.96 10.73 -0.46
N LYS A 68 -8.85 10.10 0.32
CA LYS A 68 -9.18 10.54 1.68
C LYS A 68 -7.95 10.45 2.60
N LEU A 69 -7.23 9.34 2.58
CA LEU A 69 -6.05 9.13 3.41
C LEU A 69 -4.92 10.10 3.07
N TYR A 70 -4.67 10.35 1.78
CA TYR A 70 -3.65 11.33 1.36
C TYR A 70 -4.02 12.77 1.68
N LYS A 71 -5.29 13.15 1.51
CA LYS A 71 -5.78 14.48 1.94
C LYS A 71 -5.62 14.69 3.44
N ALA A 72 -5.85 13.64 4.22
CA ALA A 72 -5.64 13.64 5.67
C ALA A 72 -4.17 13.53 6.08
N ARG A 73 -3.25 13.31 5.12
CA ARG A 73 -1.84 12.98 5.38
C ARG A 73 -1.67 11.85 6.40
N ALA A 74 -2.52 10.83 6.26
CA ALA A 74 -2.57 9.71 7.20
C ALA A 74 -1.18 9.03 7.29
N PRO A 75 -0.67 8.78 8.51
CA PRO A 75 0.53 7.98 8.70
C PRO A 75 0.40 6.59 8.07
N TYR A 76 1.53 6.00 7.67
CA TYR A 76 1.56 4.69 7.02
C TYR A 76 0.80 3.59 7.80
N ALA A 77 0.91 3.59 9.13
CA ALA A 77 0.21 2.62 9.97
C ALA A 77 -1.33 2.70 9.82
N GLU A 78 -1.88 3.91 9.80
CA GLU A 78 -3.30 4.15 9.61
C GLU A 78 -3.74 3.79 8.19
N LEU A 79 -2.95 4.18 7.17
CA LEU A 79 -3.18 3.78 5.78
C LEU A 79 -3.25 2.26 5.65
N LYS A 80 -2.26 1.56 6.19
CA LYS A 80 -2.18 0.10 6.14
C LYS A 80 -3.40 -0.55 6.78
N GLN A 81 -3.81 -0.08 7.96
CA GLN A 81 -5.00 -0.59 8.65
C GLN A 81 -6.27 -0.38 7.82
N ALA A 82 -6.47 0.83 7.29
CA ALA A 82 -7.65 1.16 6.49
C ALA A 82 -7.72 0.33 5.19
N VAL A 83 -6.59 0.18 4.51
CA VAL A 83 -6.49 -0.62 3.28
C VAL A 83 -6.75 -2.10 3.54
N LEU A 84 -6.24 -2.67 4.64
CA LEU A 84 -6.52 -4.06 5.03
C LEU A 84 -7.98 -4.26 5.47
N ALA A 85 -8.57 -3.28 6.15
CA ALA A 85 -9.99 -3.32 6.50
C ALA A 85 -10.87 -3.34 5.25
N GLN A 86 -10.57 -2.47 4.27
CA GLN A 86 -11.28 -2.44 3.00
C GLN A 86 -11.10 -3.75 2.20
N GLU A 87 -9.89 -4.32 2.16
CA GLU A 87 -9.66 -5.64 1.55
C GLU A 87 -10.59 -6.70 2.14
N LYS A 88 -10.73 -6.74 3.47
CA LYS A 88 -11.60 -7.71 4.16
C LYS A 88 -13.07 -7.54 3.78
N GLU A 89 -13.54 -6.30 3.61
CA GLU A 89 -14.89 -6.01 3.13
C GLU A 89 -15.08 -6.47 1.70
N LEU A 90 -14.16 -6.10 0.80
CA LEU A 90 -14.25 -6.44 -0.62
C LEU A 90 -14.17 -7.95 -0.88
N ILE A 91 -13.37 -8.69 -0.09
CA ILE A 91 -13.31 -10.15 -0.17
C ILE A 91 -14.65 -10.79 0.21
N ARG A 92 -15.40 -10.23 1.16
CA ARG A 92 -16.74 -10.73 1.52
C ARG A 92 -17.76 -10.54 0.38
N GLU A 93 -17.54 -9.55 -0.47
CA GLU A 93 -18.35 -9.28 -1.66
C GLU A 93 -17.89 -10.07 -2.90
N ALA A 94 -16.71 -10.69 -2.86
CA ALA A 94 -16.18 -11.49 -3.94
C ALA A 94 -17.01 -12.77 -4.12
N ARG A 95 -17.32 -13.11 -5.37
CA ARG A 95 -18.12 -14.30 -5.70
C ARG A 95 -17.25 -15.54 -5.88
N THR A 96 -15.98 -15.34 -6.22
CA THR A 96 -15.05 -16.45 -6.47
C THR A 96 -13.75 -16.29 -5.70
N ARG A 97 -13.06 -17.42 -5.53
CA ARG A 97 -11.70 -17.44 -4.98
C ARG A 97 -10.71 -16.66 -5.84
N ALA A 98 -10.88 -16.67 -7.17
CA ALA A 98 -10.02 -15.93 -8.08
C ALA A 98 -10.15 -14.41 -7.88
N GLU A 99 -11.38 -13.92 -7.69
CA GLU A 99 -11.61 -12.50 -7.39
C GLU A 99 -11.04 -12.11 -6.03
N SER A 100 -11.24 -12.96 -5.02
CA SER A 100 -10.64 -12.76 -3.69
C SER A 100 -9.13 -12.69 -3.77
N LEU A 101 -8.50 -13.61 -4.50
CA LEU A 101 -7.05 -13.62 -4.73
C LEU A 101 -6.59 -12.36 -5.45
N HIS A 102 -7.32 -11.93 -6.48
CA HIS A 102 -6.98 -10.71 -7.23
C HIS A 102 -7.00 -9.47 -6.33
N LEU A 103 -8.04 -9.33 -5.48
CA LEU A 103 -8.11 -8.26 -4.48
C LEU A 103 -6.94 -8.31 -3.50
N GLN A 104 -6.53 -9.50 -3.09
CA GLN A 104 -5.37 -9.67 -2.21
C GLN A 104 -4.06 -9.27 -2.88
N GLN A 105 -3.88 -9.62 -4.15
CA GLN A 105 -2.72 -9.22 -4.95
C GLN A 105 -2.66 -7.70 -5.13
N LEU A 106 -3.79 -7.06 -5.47
CA LEU A 106 -3.88 -5.60 -5.61
C LEU A 106 -3.56 -4.88 -4.29
N THR A 107 -4.08 -5.38 -3.18
CA THR A 107 -3.84 -4.83 -1.84
C THR A 107 -2.38 -4.98 -1.43
N ALA A 108 -1.78 -6.16 -1.64
CA ALA A 108 -0.37 -6.38 -1.32
C ALA A 108 0.56 -5.49 -2.16
N LYS A 109 0.27 -5.31 -3.47
CA LYS A 109 1.01 -4.38 -4.35
C LYS A 109 0.96 -2.94 -3.83
N LEU A 110 -0.23 -2.46 -3.47
CA LEU A 110 -0.44 -1.12 -2.94
C LEU A 110 0.37 -0.94 -1.65
N LEU A 111 0.20 -1.83 -0.67
CA LEU A 111 0.92 -1.72 0.61
C LEU A 111 2.44 -1.77 0.45
N LEU A 112 2.97 -2.54 -0.49
CA LEU A 112 4.41 -2.53 -0.78
C LEU A 112 4.87 -1.17 -1.31
N THR A 113 4.08 -0.54 -2.17
CA THR A 113 4.35 0.79 -2.72
C THR A 113 4.34 1.86 -1.62
N GLU A 114 3.33 1.82 -0.76
CA GLU A 114 3.23 2.75 0.37
C GLU A 114 4.33 2.52 1.40
N ALA A 115 4.70 1.26 1.67
CA ALA A 115 5.82 0.93 2.55
C ALA A 115 7.15 1.48 2.00
N TYR A 116 7.34 1.40 0.67
CA TYR A 116 8.50 2.00 0.02
C TYR A 116 8.51 3.51 0.21
N GLY A 117 7.40 4.21 -0.07
CA GLY A 117 7.29 5.66 0.02
C GLY A 117 7.36 6.22 1.45
N ALA A 118 6.94 5.43 2.43
CA ALA A 118 7.01 5.78 3.86
C ALA A 118 8.34 5.39 4.53
N ASP A 119 9.35 4.98 3.76
CA ASP A 119 10.64 4.52 4.26
C ASP A 119 10.56 3.41 5.31
N ALA A 120 9.58 2.51 5.17
CA ALA A 120 9.39 1.40 6.09
C ALA A 120 10.62 0.47 6.10
N GLY A 121 10.95 -0.06 7.28
CA GLY A 121 12.06 -0.99 7.49
C GLY A 121 11.86 -2.35 6.82
N TRP A 122 12.92 -3.17 6.84
CA TRP A 122 12.93 -4.48 6.16
C TRP A 122 11.88 -5.45 6.69
N ASP A 123 11.56 -5.42 7.98
CA ASP A 123 10.58 -6.33 8.56
C ASP A 123 9.19 -6.14 7.94
N GLU A 124 8.81 -4.89 7.69
CA GLU A 124 7.55 -4.56 7.00
C GLU A 124 7.66 -4.82 5.50
N PHE A 125 8.65 -4.24 4.84
CA PHE A 125 8.81 -4.33 3.38
C PHE A 125 9.03 -5.78 2.93
N GLY A 126 9.88 -6.52 3.62
CA GLY A 126 10.17 -7.93 3.37
C GLY A 126 8.99 -8.86 3.68
N ALA A 127 8.18 -8.56 4.71
CA ALA A 127 6.95 -9.32 4.95
C ALA A 127 5.93 -9.16 3.82
N LEU A 128 5.79 -7.94 3.28
CA LEU A 128 4.93 -7.65 2.13
C LEU A 128 5.44 -8.34 0.86
N LEU A 129 6.75 -8.33 0.59
CA LEU A 129 7.34 -9.10 -0.52
C LEU A 129 7.02 -10.59 -0.41
N LYS A 130 7.25 -11.20 0.76
CA LYS A 130 6.90 -12.61 1.00
C LYS A 130 5.41 -12.89 0.85
N ARG A 131 4.55 -11.93 1.20
CA ARG A 131 3.10 -12.04 0.98
C ARG A 131 2.78 -12.05 -0.52
N ILE A 132 3.37 -11.14 -1.29
CA ILE A 132 3.20 -11.07 -2.75
C ILE A 132 3.69 -12.35 -3.42
N GLU A 133 4.87 -12.85 -3.06
CA GLU A 133 5.40 -14.10 -3.63
C GLU A 133 4.49 -15.30 -3.38
N ARG A 134 3.87 -15.39 -2.20
CA ARG A 134 2.91 -16.46 -1.85
C ARG A 134 1.57 -16.33 -2.59
N LEU A 135 1.08 -15.11 -2.77
CA LEU A 135 -0.16 -14.85 -3.52
C LEU A 135 0.06 -14.95 -5.03
N GLY A 136 1.31 -14.90 -5.48
CA GLY A 136 1.65 -14.69 -6.88
C GLY A 136 1.34 -13.27 -7.35
N TYR A 137 1.49 -13.06 -8.65
CA TYR A 137 1.30 -11.76 -9.29
C TYR A 137 -0.01 -11.78 -10.08
N ALA A 138 -0.75 -10.68 -10.05
CA ALA A 138 -1.99 -10.53 -10.79
C ALA A 138 -1.76 -10.58 -12.31
N ASP A 139 -0.67 -9.97 -12.77
CA ASP A 139 -0.25 -9.91 -14.16
C ASP A 139 1.25 -9.58 -14.25
N ILE A 140 1.76 -9.45 -15.47
CA ILE A 140 3.17 -9.12 -15.72
C ILE A 140 3.53 -7.70 -15.24
N THR A 141 2.61 -6.73 -15.33
CA THR A 141 2.84 -5.34 -14.91
C THR A 141 2.98 -5.25 -13.39
N HIS A 142 2.16 -5.99 -12.63
CA HIS A 142 2.31 -6.16 -11.20
C HIS A 142 3.71 -6.72 -10.88
N ARG A 143 4.15 -7.77 -11.58
CA ARG A 143 5.47 -8.36 -11.34
C ARG A 143 6.62 -7.40 -11.67
N VAL A 144 6.53 -6.64 -12.77
CA VAL A 144 7.48 -5.58 -13.12
C VAL A 144 7.58 -4.56 -12.01
N HIS A 145 6.43 -4.05 -11.54
CA HIS A 145 6.36 -3.06 -10.46
C HIS A 145 7.08 -3.54 -9.22
N VAL A 146 6.77 -4.74 -8.74
CA VAL A 146 7.36 -5.31 -7.51
C VAL A 146 8.86 -5.50 -7.65
N ALA A 147 9.33 -6.03 -8.78
CA ALA A 147 10.76 -6.25 -9.00
C ALA A 147 11.55 -4.93 -9.08
N CYS A 148 11.00 -3.92 -9.76
CA CYS A 148 11.62 -2.59 -9.85
C CYS A 148 11.69 -1.93 -8.47
N LEU A 149 10.58 -1.97 -7.73
CA LEU A 149 10.50 -1.36 -6.39
C LEU A 149 11.46 -2.05 -5.40
N TYR A 150 11.62 -3.38 -5.49
CA TYR A 150 12.58 -4.10 -4.66
C TYR A 150 14.01 -3.66 -4.97
N VAL A 151 14.40 -3.51 -6.24
CA VAL A 151 15.73 -3.01 -6.61
C VAL A 151 15.92 -1.55 -6.18
N GLN A 152 14.92 -0.70 -6.35
CA GLN A 152 14.96 0.69 -5.90
C GLN A 152 15.06 0.82 -4.37
N SER A 153 14.60 -0.18 -3.61
CA SER A 153 14.73 -0.20 -2.14
C SER A 153 16.13 -0.59 -1.65
N LEU A 154 17.02 -1.06 -2.53
CA LEU A 154 18.33 -1.56 -2.13
C LEU A 154 19.25 -0.57 -1.41
N PRO A 155 19.18 0.76 -1.61
CA PRO A 155 19.94 1.71 -0.79
C PRO A 155 19.65 1.56 0.72
N ARG A 156 18.41 1.15 1.07
CA ARG A 156 18.01 0.84 2.45
C ARG A 156 18.39 -0.58 2.87
N PHE A 157 18.42 -1.52 1.93
CA PHE A 157 18.59 -2.96 2.20
C PHE A 157 19.68 -3.60 1.32
N PRO A 158 20.94 -3.14 1.37
CA PRO A 158 21.96 -3.55 0.41
C PRO A 158 22.25 -5.06 0.45
N LYS A 159 22.10 -5.68 1.62
CA LYS A 159 22.24 -7.14 1.80
C LYS A 159 21.25 -7.99 0.99
N LYS A 160 20.24 -7.36 0.36
CA LYS A 160 19.20 -8.02 -0.45
C LYS A 160 19.44 -7.90 -1.95
N ALA A 161 20.54 -7.27 -2.38
CA ALA A 161 20.85 -7.01 -3.78
C ALA A 161 20.75 -8.26 -4.67
N LEU A 162 21.35 -9.38 -4.25
CA LEU A 162 21.31 -10.62 -5.01
C LEU A 162 19.88 -11.08 -5.31
N GLN A 163 19.01 -11.06 -4.30
CA GLN A 163 17.61 -11.51 -4.43
C GLN A 163 16.80 -10.54 -5.30
N ALA A 164 16.95 -9.23 -5.08
CA ALA A 164 16.24 -8.21 -5.84
C ALA A 164 16.62 -8.25 -7.33
N PHE A 165 17.92 -8.35 -7.65
CA PHE A 165 18.35 -8.46 -9.05
C PHE A 165 17.98 -9.79 -9.68
N ALA A 166 17.98 -10.91 -8.93
CA ALA A 166 17.49 -12.17 -9.44
C ALA A 166 16.00 -12.09 -9.85
N MET A 167 15.17 -11.42 -9.03
CA MET A 167 13.77 -11.15 -9.34
C MET A 167 13.64 -10.25 -10.58
N LEU A 168 14.42 -9.17 -10.67
CA LEU A 168 14.41 -8.25 -11.81
C LEU A 168 14.81 -8.95 -13.12
N ASN A 169 15.87 -9.77 -13.08
CA ASN A 169 16.35 -10.55 -14.23
C ASN A 169 15.29 -11.56 -14.71
N ASP A 170 14.52 -12.17 -13.80
CA ASP A 170 13.44 -13.08 -14.20
C ASP A 170 12.31 -12.36 -14.93
N VAL A 171 11.96 -11.16 -14.47
CA VAL A 171 10.97 -10.33 -15.15
C VAL A 171 11.47 -9.90 -16.53
N GLU A 172 12.73 -9.48 -16.63
CA GLU A 172 13.36 -9.11 -17.90
C GLU A 172 13.25 -10.25 -18.93
N ARG A 173 13.63 -11.47 -18.55
CA ARG A 173 13.50 -12.66 -19.41
C ARG A 173 12.07 -12.92 -19.85
N ARG A 174 11.07 -12.68 -18.98
CA ARG A 174 9.66 -12.85 -19.33
C ARG A 174 9.20 -11.80 -20.32
N LEU A 175 9.59 -10.54 -20.13
CA LEU A 175 9.28 -9.46 -21.08
C LEU A 175 9.93 -9.69 -22.44
N GLN A 176 11.14 -10.24 -22.48
CA GLN A 176 11.83 -10.55 -23.74
C GLN A 176 11.08 -11.55 -24.63
N ARG A 177 10.20 -12.39 -24.05
CA ARG A 177 9.33 -13.33 -24.79
C ARG A 177 8.11 -12.65 -25.42
N ILE A 178 7.77 -11.43 -25.01
CA ILE A 178 6.71 -10.63 -25.63
C ILE A 178 7.28 -9.98 -26.91
N ALA A 179 6.45 -9.81 -27.93
CA ALA A 179 6.85 -9.12 -29.16
C ALA A 179 7.47 -7.74 -28.88
N LYS A 180 8.54 -7.39 -29.62
CA LYS A 180 9.28 -6.11 -29.45
C LYS A 180 8.39 -4.88 -29.60
N SER A 181 7.37 -4.96 -30.45
CA SER A 181 6.40 -3.89 -30.71
C SER A 181 5.31 -3.77 -29.65
N HIS A 182 5.21 -4.71 -28.70
CA HIS A 182 4.17 -4.67 -27.68
C HIS A 182 4.50 -3.65 -26.59
N TYR A 183 3.50 -2.84 -26.20
CA TYR A 183 3.70 -1.75 -25.23
C TYR A 183 4.24 -2.25 -23.88
N LEU A 184 3.68 -3.33 -23.31
CA LEU A 184 4.15 -3.93 -22.05
C LEU A 184 5.65 -4.26 -22.05
N ARG A 185 6.20 -4.72 -23.18
CA ARG A 185 7.63 -4.98 -23.28
C ARG A 185 8.41 -3.67 -23.25
N ARG A 186 8.01 -2.67 -24.03
CA ARG A 186 8.72 -1.38 -24.08
C ARG A 186 8.73 -0.69 -22.71
N GLU A 187 7.56 -0.51 -22.11
CA GLU A 187 7.40 0.17 -20.82
C GLU A 187 8.05 -0.63 -19.68
N GLY A 188 7.89 -1.96 -19.69
CA GLY A 188 8.52 -2.82 -18.70
C GLY A 188 10.04 -2.78 -18.78
N MET A 189 10.63 -2.81 -19.97
CA MET A 189 12.08 -2.70 -20.15
C MET A 189 12.61 -1.32 -19.75
N GLN A 190 11.87 -0.24 -20.04
CA GLN A 190 12.20 1.10 -19.57
C GLN A 190 12.19 1.18 -18.03
N SER A 191 11.19 0.59 -17.38
CA SER A 191 11.09 0.54 -15.92
C SER A 191 12.26 -0.24 -15.30
N ILE A 192 12.63 -1.38 -15.89
CA ILE A 192 13.79 -2.18 -15.48
C ILE A 192 15.09 -1.38 -15.62
N ALA A 193 15.29 -0.70 -16.75
CA ALA A 193 16.46 0.13 -16.98
C ALA A 193 16.56 1.25 -15.93
N HIS A 194 15.45 1.93 -15.65
CA HIS A 194 15.37 2.96 -14.61
C HIS A 194 15.70 2.42 -13.22
N ALA A 195 15.15 1.27 -12.82
CA ALA A 195 15.45 0.66 -11.53
C ALA A 195 16.93 0.28 -11.39
N ARG A 196 17.56 -0.25 -12.45
CA ARG A 196 19.01 -0.53 -12.46
C ARG A 196 19.84 0.75 -12.31
N ALA A 197 19.47 1.81 -13.03
CA ALA A 197 20.17 3.09 -12.94
C ALA A 197 20.08 3.69 -11.53
N ALA A 198 18.91 3.62 -10.89
CA ALA A 198 18.73 4.08 -9.52
C ALA A 198 19.60 3.31 -8.51
N ALA A 199 19.68 1.98 -8.64
CA ALA A 199 20.56 1.17 -7.81
C ALA A 199 22.04 1.48 -8.05
N ALA A 200 22.45 1.62 -9.32
CA ALA A 200 23.82 1.95 -9.71
C ALA A 200 24.26 3.32 -9.18
N ALA A 201 23.37 4.33 -9.22
CA ALA A 201 23.62 5.65 -8.65
C ALA A 201 23.87 5.60 -7.13
N SER A 202 23.39 4.56 -6.45
CA SER A 202 23.63 4.31 -5.03
C SER A 202 24.83 3.38 -4.76
N GLY A 203 25.65 3.11 -5.79
CA GLY A 203 26.80 2.20 -5.69
C GLY A 203 26.43 0.71 -5.64
N ILE A 204 25.16 0.37 -5.89
CA ILE A 204 24.68 -1.00 -5.82
C ILE A 204 24.59 -1.56 -7.24
N SER A 205 25.56 -2.39 -7.59
CA SER A 205 25.55 -3.16 -8.82
C SER A 205 25.08 -4.60 -8.55
N PRO A 206 24.46 -5.27 -9.55
CA PRO A 206 24.35 -6.72 -9.48
C PRO A 206 25.78 -7.25 -9.44
N SER A 207 26.21 -7.71 -8.28
CA SER A 207 27.57 -8.21 -8.09
C SER A 207 27.82 -9.29 -9.15
N VAL A 208 28.79 -9.04 -10.03
CA VAL A 208 29.37 -10.04 -10.94
C VAL A 208 30.18 -11.00 -10.08
N THR A 209 29.51 -11.83 -9.29
CA THR A 209 30.10 -12.93 -8.54
C THR A 209 29.41 -14.16 -9.11
N ASP A 210 29.89 -14.75 -10.20
CA ASP A 210 31.04 -15.64 -10.15
C ASP A 210 31.73 -15.70 -11.54
N ARG A 211 32.66 -14.79 -11.84
CA ARG A 211 33.76 -15.16 -12.75
C ARG A 211 34.67 -16.06 -11.94
N ARG A 212 34.49 -17.38 -12.04
CA ARG A 212 35.57 -18.33 -11.77
C ARG A 212 36.75 -17.90 -12.63
N VAL A 213 37.73 -17.25 -12.01
CA VAL A 213 39.07 -17.10 -12.57
C VAL A 213 39.59 -18.54 -12.75
N PRO A 214 39.89 -19.01 -13.97
CA PRO A 214 40.57 -20.28 -14.13
C PRO A 214 41.93 -20.13 -13.46
N SER A 215 42.17 -20.95 -12.44
CA SER A 215 43.46 -21.09 -11.80
C SER A 215 44.54 -21.26 -12.87
N GLU A 216 45.42 -20.26 -12.95
CA GLU A 216 46.61 -20.21 -13.75
C GLU A 216 47.45 -21.47 -13.47
N LYS A 217 47.49 -22.39 -14.45
CA LYS A 217 48.39 -23.53 -14.40
C LYS A 217 49.80 -22.99 -14.58
N ARG A 218 50.51 -22.83 -13.46
CA ARG A 218 51.98 -22.82 -13.45
C ARG A 218 52.48 -24.10 -14.12
N ARG A 219 53.20 -23.93 -15.22
CA ARG A 219 54.23 -24.85 -15.71
C ARG A 219 55.45 -24.02 -16.04
#